data_AF-A0A5N8WRQ2-F1
#
_entry.id   AF-A0A5N8WRQ2-F1
#
_cell.length_a   1.000
_cell.length_b   1.000
_cell.length_c   1.000
_cell.angle_alpha   90.00
_cell.angle_beta   90.00
_cell.angle_gamma   90.00
#
_symmetry.space_group_name_H-M   'P 1'
#
loop_
_entity.id
_entity.type
_entity.pdbx_description
1 polymer ?
#
loop_
_entity_poly.entity_id
_entity_poly.type
_entity_poly.pdbx_seq_one_letter_code
_entity_poly.pdbx_strand_id
1 'polypeptide(L)'
;MTTSALALRTVPDAPPRPRRYAAPAGLLSEPALDPIAELAREVLHSLPRSDQRRSGELYLRGLLAAEGRKTLRNIAAPTGRPADAQRLHHFVSDSTWDWGPVRQALATLVDDAVRPVAWVVRATRTSRHGPGGVGVGPVVDPGTGRTVNGRRSVGLWLVTRDAGFPVNWRLILSSAWRDDPRRRDRFGIPATAAGGGSTSCGIDMVLEMAGRWGVRRAPVIIDARRAHVTGVVDTLSALDMPYLLRIRGSQHVGPGALPQRRSGSATLVTARQLATADQGSAVGHARNGAFGARREVVRHPCHTPATRHARRPHVLLVERDPLRPQCASYWLTNLTGHGTAALLWLARTPGRVSRYEAGPGGGIGLHDFEGRSFAGWHRHITLASVAHTAMTLLPAHHPHRTSGVMAP
;
A
#
# COMPACT_ATOMS: atom_id res chain seq x y z
N MET A 1 20.15 -2.66 -35.86
CA MET A 1 20.54 -3.99 -35.35
C MET A 1 21.42 -3.83 -34.13
N THR A 2 20.84 -3.90 -32.92
CA THR A 2 21.46 -4.45 -31.69
C THR A 2 20.40 -4.44 -30.59
N THR A 3 19.73 -5.58 -30.45
CA THR A 3 18.71 -5.84 -29.43
C THR A 3 19.43 -6.26 -28.16
N SER A 4 19.41 -5.42 -27.12
CA SER A 4 19.99 -5.77 -25.83
C SER A 4 18.97 -6.59 -25.03
N ALA A 5 19.12 -7.92 -25.07
CA ALA A 5 18.31 -8.85 -24.31
C ALA A 5 18.74 -8.82 -22.83
N LEU A 6 17.86 -8.30 -21.96
CA LEU A 6 18.02 -8.40 -20.51
C LEU A 6 17.69 -9.84 -20.09
N ALA A 7 18.72 -10.64 -19.82
CA ALA A 7 18.57 -11.98 -19.25
C ALA A 7 18.09 -11.87 -17.79
N LEU A 8 16.81 -12.14 -17.54
CA LEU A 8 16.27 -12.31 -16.20
C LEU A 8 16.54 -13.74 -15.71
N ARG A 9 17.30 -13.84 -14.61
CA ARG A 9 17.65 -15.10 -13.95
C ARG A 9 16.40 -15.87 -13.50
N THR A 10 16.47 -17.19 -13.67
CA THR A 10 15.48 -18.19 -13.26
C THR A 10 15.30 -18.20 -11.73
N VAL A 11 14.05 -18.34 -11.29
CA VAL A 11 13.67 -18.50 -9.88
C VAL A 11 13.70 -20.00 -9.54
N PRO A 12 14.40 -20.44 -8.48
CA PRO A 12 14.49 -21.86 -8.12
C PRO A 12 13.19 -22.44 -7.54
N ASP A 13 13.01 -23.75 -7.73
CA ASP A 13 11.75 -24.51 -7.70
C ASP A 13 11.27 -24.99 -6.31
N ALA A 14 11.86 -24.51 -5.21
CA ALA A 14 11.43 -24.90 -3.86
C ALA A 14 11.73 -23.81 -2.80
N PRO A 15 10.89 -23.64 -1.77
CA PRO A 15 11.09 -22.61 -0.74
C PRO A 15 12.20 -23.01 0.26
N PRO A 16 13.30 -22.25 0.39
CA PRO A 16 14.16 -22.39 1.55
C PRO A 16 13.44 -21.83 2.80
N ARG A 17 13.80 -22.37 3.97
CA ARG A 17 13.34 -21.89 5.29
C ARG A 17 13.54 -20.37 5.42
N PRO A 18 12.68 -19.64 6.16
CA PRO A 18 12.82 -18.20 6.35
C PRO A 18 14.19 -17.90 6.99
N ARG A 19 15.13 -17.43 6.18
CA ARG A 19 16.37 -16.83 6.68
C ARG A 19 16.01 -15.43 7.16
N ARG A 20 16.41 -15.10 8.40
CA ARG A 20 16.47 -13.71 8.87
C ARG A 20 17.20 -12.90 7.80
N TYR A 21 16.61 -11.79 7.37
CA TYR A 21 17.28 -10.85 6.49
C TYR A 21 18.53 -10.36 7.22
N ALA A 22 19.69 -10.87 6.82
CA ALA A 22 20.96 -10.32 7.25
C ALA A 22 21.20 -9.10 6.36
N ALA A 23 21.28 -7.92 6.98
CA ALA A 23 21.70 -6.71 6.29
C ALA A 23 23.04 -6.96 5.55
N PRO A 24 23.26 -6.36 4.38
CA PRO A 24 24.53 -6.50 3.68
C PRO A 24 25.69 -6.06 4.60
N ALA A 25 26.68 -6.95 4.76
CA ALA A 25 27.89 -6.68 5.51
C ALA A 25 28.73 -5.65 4.75
N GLY A 26 28.62 -4.39 5.15
CA GLY A 26 29.41 -3.28 4.60
C GLY A 26 29.29 -1.96 5.38
N LEU A 27 28.68 -1.97 6.57
CA LEU A 27 28.38 -0.76 7.34
C LEU A 27 28.86 -0.83 8.79
N LEU A 28 29.89 -1.65 9.07
CA LEU A 28 30.41 -1.82 10.43
C LEU A 28 31.93 -1.63 10.45
N SER A 29 32.35 -0.37 10.56
CA SER A 29 33.63 0.05 11.16
C SER A 29 33.62 1.54 11.49
N GLU A 30 32.58 2.05 12.17
CA GLU A 30 32.59 3.35 12.86
C GLU A 30 31.65 3.28 14.09
N PRO A 31 31.88 4.05 15.18
CA PRO A 31 31.10 3.95 16.42
C PRO A 31 29.61 4.17 16.13
N ALA A 32 28.78 3.28 16.67
CA ALA A 32 27.37 3.10 16.30
C ALA A 32 26.60 4.43 16.14
N LEU A 33 26.37 4.83 14.88
CA LEU A 33 25.39 5.84 14.50
C LEU A 33 24.02 5.43 15.04
N ASP A 34 23.32 6.33 15.73
CA ASP A 34 21.94 6.10 16.15
C ASP A 34 21.07 5.90 14.89
N PRO A 35 20.59 4.67 14.61
CA PRO A 35 19.97 4.38 13.32
C PRO A 35 18.63 5.11 13.12
N ILE A 36 17.97 5.51 14.21
CA ILE A 36 16.74 6.31 14.15
C ILE A 36 17.09 7.76 13.77
N ALA A 37 18.15 8.32 14.36
CA ALA A 37 18.61 9.67 14.00
C ALA A 37 19.06 9.73 12.54
N GLU A 38 19.75 8.70 12.05
CA GLU A 38 20.17 8.60 10.65
C GLU A 38 18.97 8.52 9.71
N LEU A 39 18.01 7.62 9.98
CA LEU A 39 16.79 7.53 9.19
C LEU A 39 16.02 8.87 9.21
N ALA A 40 15.90 9.51 10.37
CA ALA A 40 15.23 10.80 10.49
C ALA A 40 15.94 11.88 9.65
N ARG A 41 17.27 11.91 9.65
CA ARG A 41 18.07 12.83 8.84
C ARG A 41 17.81 12.62 7.35
N GLU A 42 17.77 11.36 6.89
CA GLU A 42 17.52 11.02 5.48
C GLU A 42 16.11 11.37 5.02
N VAL A 43 15.07 11.12 5.83
CA VAL A 43 13.67 11.34 5.39
C VAL A 43 13.13 12.73 5.72
N LEU A 44 13.67 13.42 6.72
CA LEU A 44 13.22 14.75 7.15
C LEU A 44 14.10 15.88 6.62
N HIS A 45 15.05 15.59 5.71
CA HIS A 45 15.96 16.58 5.14
C HIS A 45 15.23 17.76 4.47
N SER A 46 14.02 17.54 3.96
CA SER A 46 13.18 18.55 3.29
C SER A 46 12.52 19.55 4.26
N LEU A 47 12.53 19.29 5.57
CA LEU A 47 12.01 20.23 6.56
C LEU A 47 12.99 21.41 6.68
N PRO A 48 12.58 22.66 6.41
CA PRO A 48 13.51 23.78 6.31
C PRO A 48 14.18 24.11 7.65
N ARG A 49 13.43 24.04 8.76
CA ARG A 49 13.92 24.47 10.07
C ARG A 49 14.52 23.31 10.88
N SER A 50 15.62 23.58 11.56
CA SER A 50 16.30 22.60 12.42
C SER A 50 15.44 22.11 13.59
N ASP A 51 14.63 22.99 14.17
CA ASP A 51 13.71 22.64 15.25
C ASP A 51 12.56 21.74 14.78
N GLN A 52 12.09 21.88 13.53
CA GLN A 52 11.13 20.96 12.92
C GLN A 52 11.76 19.58 12.74
N ARG A 53 12.99 19.49 12.23
CA ARG A 53 13.72 18.21 12.09
C ARG A 53 13.89 17.52 13.45
N ARG A 54 14.31 18.26 14.47
CA ARG A 54 14.42 17.76 15.86
C ARG A 54 13.08 17.29 16.42
N SER A 55 12.00 18.02 16.16
CA SER A 55 10.65 17.62 16.60
C SER A 55 10.16 16.37 15.87
N GLY A 56 10.48 16.24 14.58
CA GLY A 56 10.20 15.04 13.80
C GLY A 56 10.92 13.81 14.33
N GLU A 57 12.22 13.91 14.62
CA GLU A 57 12.98 12.82 15.24
C GLU A 57 12.39 12.41 16.61
N LEU A 58 12.08 13.39 17.48
CA LEU A 58 11.42 13.13 18.77
C LEU A 58 10.07 12.43 18.57
N TYR A 59 9.29 12.83 17.57
CA TYR A 59 8.02 12.20 17.24
C TYR A 59 8.22 10.74 16.82
N LEU A 60 9.22 10.45 15.97
CA LEU A 60 9.53 9.09 15.52
C LEU A 60 9.95 8.19 16.68
N ARG A 61 10.84 8.67 17.55
CA ARG A 61 11.23 7.94 18.77
C ARG A 61 10.04 7.69 19.68
N GLY A 62 9.18 8.70 19.85
CA GLY A 62 7.94 8.58 20.62
C GLY A 62 6.98 7.54 20.06
N LEU A 63 6.80 7.50 18.73
CA LEU A 63 5.98 6.47 18.07
C LEU A 63 6.55 5.07 18.31
N LEU A 64 7.87 4.91 18.25
CA LEU A 64 8.55 3.62 18.44
C LEU A 64 8.53 3.15 19.89
N ALA A 65 8.64 4.07 20.86
CA ALA A 65 8.76 3.75 22.28
C ALA A 65 7.43 3.70 23.04
N ALA A 66 6.41 4.45 22.63
CA ALA A 66 5.14 4.50 23.36
C ALA A 66 4.44 3.14 23.37
N GLU A 67 3.85 2.75 24.48
CA GLU A 67 3.00 1.56 24.56
C GLU A 67 1.52 1.94 24.44
N GLY A 68 0.71 1.06 23.83
CA GLY A 68 -0.72 1.31 23.62
C GLY A 68 -1.02 2.39 22.57
N ARG A 69 -2.10 3.16 22.80
CA ARG A 69 -2.61 4.15 21.84
C ARG A 69 -1.60 5.31 21.66
N LYS A 70 -1.32 5.69 20.41
CA LYS A 70 -0.36 6.76 20.08
C LYS A 70 -0.97 8.17 20.17
N THR A 71 -1.45 8.52 21.37
CA THR A 71 -1.83 9.91 21.67
C THR A 71 -0.58 10.79 21.73
N LEU A 72 -0.72 12.11 21.53
CA LEU A 72 0.43 13.03 21.61
C LEU A 72 1.10 13.02 22.98
N ARG A 73 0.32 12.84 24.05
CA ARG A 73 0.84 12.66 25.41
C ARG A 73 1.70 11.39 25.50
N ASN A 74 1.24 10.27 24.95
CA ASN A 74 1.97 9.01 24.99
C ASN A 74 3.23 9.04 24.10
N ILE A 75 3.14 9.66 22.91
CA ILE A 75 4.30 9.87 22.03
C ILE A 75 5.35 10.75 22.71
N ALA A 76 4.94 11.75 23.48
CA ALA A 76 5.87 12.62 24.20
C ALA A 76 6.41 12.03 25.50
N ALA A 77 5.73 11.04 26.11
CA ALA A 77 6.09 10.52 27.42
C ALA A 77 7.57 10.05 27.55
N PRO A 78 8.16 9.36 26.55
CA PRO A 78 9.57 8.94 26.61
C PRO A 78 10.58 10.09 26.70
N THR A 79 10.18 11.33 26.40
CA THR A 79 11.06 12.52 26.54
C THR A 79 11.27 12.94 27.99
N GLY A 80 10.41 12.48 28.92
CA GLY A 80 10.40 12.92 30.32
C GLY A 80 9.96 14.37 30.53
N ARG A 81 9.52 15.09 29.48
CA ARG A 81 9.21 16.52 29.53
C ARG A 81 7.76 16.78 29.14
N PRO A 82 6.91 17.26 30.07
CA PRO A 82 5.49 17.55 29.75
C PRO A 82 5.32 18.57 28.61
N ALA A 83 6.21 19.55 28.51
CA ALA A 83 6.18 20.57 27.46
C ALA A 83 6.35 20.01 26.04
N ASP A 84 6.99 18.84 25.89
CA ASP A 84 7.18 18.23 24.58
C ASP A 84 5.86 17.73 23.97
N ALA A 85 4.83 17.40 24.76
CA ALA A 85 3.51 17.07 24.23
C ALA A 85 2.89 18.23 23.45
N GLN A 86 2.99 19.46 23.99
CA GLN A 86 2.48 20.66 23.34
C GLN A 86 3.31 21.00 22.09
N ARG A 87 4.63 20.86 22.18
CA ARG A 87 5.53 21.06 21.04
C ARG A 87 5.23 20.09 19.90
N LEU A 88 5.05 18.79 20.20
CA LEU A 88 4.71 17.78 19.20
C LEU A 88 3.30 17.98 18.63
N HIS A 89 2.35 18.48 19.44
CA HIS A 89 1.05 18.92 18.95
C HIS A 89 1.20 20.00 17.87
N HIS A 90 1.90 21.09 18.19
CA HIS A 90 2.14 22.17 17.23
C HIS A 90 2.90 21.68 15.98
N PHE A 91 3.91 20.83 16.16
CA PHE A 91 4.69 20.29 15.05
C PHE A 91 3.84 19.52 14.02
N VAL A 92 2.87 18.72 14.48
CA VAL A 92 2.01 17.94 13.59
C VAL A 92 0.80 18.75 13.12
N SER A 93 0.13 19.49 14.00
CA SER A 93 -1.13 20.17 13.70
C SER A 93 -0.94 21.48 12.94
N ASP A 94 0.04 22.30 13.35
CA ASP A 94 0.09 23.73 13.03
C ASP A 94 1.33 24.13 12.21
N SER A 95 2.41 23.38 12.32
CA SER A 95 3.65 23.65 11.57
C SER A 95 3.41 23.62 10.06
N THR A 96 4.19 24.35 9.28
CA THR A 96 3.93 24.58 7.84
C THR A 96 4.59 23.56 6.89
N TRP A 97 5.27 22.54 7.42
CA TRP A 97 6.01 21.60 6.56
C TRP A 97 5.07 20.73 5.71
N ASP A 98 5.50 20.46 4.48
CA ASP A 98 4.82 19.61 3.51
C ASP A 98 5.26 18.16 3.68
N TRP A 99 4.28 17.25 3.74
CA TRP A 99 4.51 15.81 3.82
C TRP A 99 4.88 15.17 2.49
N GLY A 100 4.60 15.83 1.35
CA GLY A 100 4.94 15.31 0.01
C GLY A 100 6.43 14.96 -0.12
N PRO A 101 7.34 15.93 0.09
CA PRO A 101 8.78 15.68 0.05
C PRO A 101 9.27 14.59 1.03
N VAL A 102 8.73 14.54 2.24
CA VAL A 102 9.07 13.49 3.23
C VAL A 102 8.65 12.10 2.74
N ARG A 103 7.49 11.98 2.10
CA ARG A 103 7.02 10.71 1.50
C ARG A 103 7.86 10.30 0.31
N GLN A 104 8.29 11.25 -0.52
CA GLN A 104 9.21 10.98 -1.62
C GLN A 104 10.55 10.47 -1.10
N ALA A 105 11.13 11.12 -0.09
CA ALA A 105 12.38 10.68 0.54
C ALA A 105 12.24 9.27 1.13
N LEU A 106 11.15 9.01 1.87
CA LEU A 106 10.85 7.67 2.40
C LEU A 106 10.71 6.62 1.29
N ALA A 107 9.98 6.93 0.22
CA ALA A 107 9.77 5.99 -0.89
C ALA A 107 11.08 5.65 -1.61
N THR A 108 11.95 6.64 -1.81
CA THR A 108 13.27 6.47 -2.42
C THR A 108 14.17 5.61 -1.55
N LEU A 109 14.26 5.95 -0.25
CA LEU A 109 15.04 5.17 0.73
C LEU A 109 14.61 3.70 0.78
N VAL A 110 13.30 3.44 0.83
CA VAL A 110 12.78 2.07 0.83
C VAL A 110 13.07 1.36 -0.49
N ASP A 111 12.92 2.04 -1.63
CA ASP A 111 13.21 1.46 -2.94
C ASP A 111 14.68 1.00 -3.02
N ASP A 112 15.61 1.85 -2.60
CA ASP A 112 17.05 1.54 -2.62
C ASP A 112 17.41 0.41 -1.65
N ALA A 113 16.84 0.43 -0.45
CA ALA A 113 17.15 -0.54 0.59
C ALA A 113 16.67 -1.97 0.28
N VAL A 114 15.43 -2.13 -0.20
CA VAL A 114 14.79 -3.48 -0.23
C VAL A 114 14.39 -3.99 -1.60
N ARG A 115 14.46 -3.16 -2.64
CA ARG A 115 14.03 -3.51 -3.99
C ARG A 115 12.62 -4.11 -4.08
N PRO A 116 11.56 -3.30 -3.90
CA PRO A 116 10.19 -3.79 -3.88
C PRO A 116 9.83 -4.52 -5.18
N VAL A 117 9.07 -5.60 -5.03
CA VAL A 117 8.58 -6.43 -6.14
C VAL A 117 7.17 -6.04 -6.58
N ALA A 118 6.51 -5.15 -5.84
CA ALA A 118 5.15 -4.71 -6.09
C ALA A 118 4.82 -3.38 -5.41
N TRP A 119 3.93 -2.61 -6.02
CA TRP A 119 3.25 -1.46 -5.41
C TRP A 119 1.80 -1.85 -5.12
N VAL A 120 1.39 -1.87 -3.86
CA VAL A 120 0.03 -2.24 -3.47
C VAL A 120 -0.74 -1.01 -3.03
N VAL A 121 -1.81 -0.71 -3.76
CA VAL A 121 -2.78 0.32 -3.38
C VAL A 121 -3.87 -0.31 -2.55
N ARG A 122 -4.04 0.19 -1.33
CA ARG A 122 -5.00 -0.36 -0.36
C ARG A 122 -5.89 0.74 0.18
N ALA A 123 -7.20 0.51 0.07
CA ALA A 123 -8.19 1.33 0.77
C ALA A 123 -8.35 0.83 2.20
N THR A 124 -8.27 1.74 3.17
CA THR A 124 -8.45 1.44 4.58
C THR A 124 -9.66 2.20 5.12
N ARG A 125 -10.35 1.57 6.08
CA ARG A 125 -11.46 2.15 6.83
C ARG A 125 -11.11 2.02 8.30
N THR A 126 -11.05 3.15 8.99
CA THR A 126 -10.72 3.19 10.42
C THR A 126 -11.96 3.66 11.17
N SER A 127 -12.44 2.85 12.11
CA SER A 127 -13.51 3.25 13.03
C SER A 127 -13.05 4.41 13.91
N ARG A 128 -13.95 5.33 14.24
CA ARG A 128 -13.66 6.52 15.07
C ARG A 128 -14.73 6.69 16.14
N HIS A 129 -14.28 6.92 17.36
CA HIS A 129 -15.14 7.33 18.45
C HIS A 129 -15.42 8.83 18.36
N GLY A 130 -16.70 9.18 18.33
CA GLY A 130 -17.18 10.56 18.22
C GLY A 130 -17.17 11.12 16.78
N PRO A 131 -17.94 12.20 16.53
CA PRO A 131 -18.04 12.82 15.20
C PRO A 131 -16.84 13.74 14.86
N GLY A 132 -15.84 13.83 15.74
CA GLY A 132 -14.76 14.79 15.63
C GLY A 132 -13.65 14.39 14.65
N GLY A 133 -13.26 15.33 13.79
CA GLY A 133 -12.04 15.26 12.98
C GLY A 133 -12.29 15.14 11.47
N VAL A 134 -11.30 15.61 10.69
CA VAL A 134 -11.38 15.64 9.23
C VAL A 134 -11.76 14.29 8.61
N GLY A 135 -12.68 14.30 7.65
CA GLY A 135 -13.05 13.13 6.86
C GLY A 135 -13.78 12.02 7.62
N VAL A 136 -14.24 12.28 8.85
CA VAL A 136 -15.06 11.33 9.61
C VAL A 136 -16.49 11.33 9.08
N GLY A 137 -17.07 10.15 8.89
CA GLY A 137 -18.45 9.96 8.49
C GLY A 137 -18.85 8.47 8.46
N PRO A 138 -20.04 8.14 7.97
CA PRO A 138 -20.52 6.76 7.93
C PRO A 138 -19.63 5.87 7.04
N VAL A 139 -19.13 4.77 7.59
CA VAL A 139 -18.38 3.75 6.87
C VAL A 139 -18.90 2.36 7.26
N VAL A 140 -18.98 1.45 6.29
CA VAL A 140 -19.31 0.05 6.58
C VAL A 140 -18.06 -0.65 7.10
N ASP A 141 -18.12 -1.10 8.34
CA ASP A 141 -17.08 -1.90 8.98
C ASP A 141 -17.00 -3.29 8.30
N PRO A 142 -15.83 -3.68 7.76
CA PRO A 142 -15.72 -4.94 7.03
C PRO A 142 -15.88 -6.20 7.90
N GLY A 143 -15.62 -6.11 9.22
CA GLY A 143 -15.68 -7.26 10.12
C GLY A 143 -17.11 -7.56 10.58
N THR A 144 -17.87 -6.52 10.90
CA THR A 144 -19.24 -6.61 11.44
C THR A 144 -20.32 -6.37 10.40
N GLY A 145 -19.98 -5.79 9.25
CA GLY A 145 -20.94 -5.38 8.22
C GLY A 145 -21.80 -4.17 8.60
N ARG A 146 -21.62 -3.62 9.81
CA ARG A 146 -22.41 -2.50 10.33
C ARG A 146 -21.86 -1.18 9.85
N THR A 147 -22.74 -0.19 9.70
CA THR A 147 -22.33 1.20 9.49
C THR A 147 -21.89 1.80 10.82
N VAL A 148 -20.63 2.27 10.86
CA VAL A 148 -20.03 2.96 12.01
C VAL A 148 -19.51 4.31 11.57
N ASN A 149 -19.27 5.22 12.52
CA ASN A 149 -18.50 6.42 12.22
C ASN A 149 -17.04 6.06 12.02
N GLY A 150 -16.44 6.56 10.95
CA GLY A 150 -15.06 6.27 10.64
C GLY A 150 -14.50 7.13 9.52
N ARG A 151 -13.26 6.85 9.16
CA ARG A 151 -12.50 7.58 8.16
C ARG A 151 -12.09 6.64 7.05
N ARG A 152 -12.06 7.15 5.81
CA ARG A 152 -11.60 6.42 4.63
C ARG A 152 -10.28 6.98 4.16
N SER A 153 -9.32 6.11 3.88
CA SER A 153 -8.02 6.48 3.34
C SER A 153 -7.56 5.47 2.29
N VAL A 154 -6.59 5.89 1.47
CA VAL A 154 -5.84 4.99 0.58
C VAL A 154 -4.37 5.10 0.96
N GLY A 155 -3.72 3.97 1.18
CA GLY A 155 -2.26 3.86 1.30
C GLY A 155 -1.67 3.18 0.07
N LEU A 156 -0.49 3.63 -0.34
CA LEU A 156 0.34 2.93 -1.31
C LEU A 156 1.56 2.36 -0.59
N TRP A 157 1.72 1.04 -0.75
CA TRP A 157 2.71 0.24 -0.07
C TRP A 157 3.73 -0.32 -1.06
N LEU A 158 5.01 -0.16 -0.76
CA LEU A 158 6.09 -0.90 -1.42
C LEU A 158 6.21 -2.26 -0.74
N VAL A 159 6.15 -3.35 -1.50
CA VAL A 159 6.07 -4.71 -0.96
C VAL A 159 7.23 -5.55 -1.45
N THR A 160 7.85 -6.27 -0.53
CA THR A 160 8.84 -7.33 -0.81
C THR A 160 8.20 -8.70 -0.63
N ARG A 161 9.00 -9.77 -0.71
CA ARG A 161 8.50 -11.12 -0.42
C ARG A 161 7.94 -11.25 1.00
N ASP A 162 8.52 -10.52 1.96
CA ASP A 162 8.31 -10.78 3.39
C ASP A 162 7.81 -9.55 4.17
N ALA A 163 7.93 -8.35 3.61
CA ALA A 163 7.56 -7.10 4.27
C ALA A 163 6.75 -6.16 3.36
N GLY A 164 6.11 -5.18 3.98
CA GLY A 164 5.43 -4.08 3.28
C GLY A 164 5.69 -2.76 4.00
N PHE A 165 5.92 -1.72 3.21
CA PHE A 165 6.31 -0.39 3.66
C PHE A 165 5.29 0.63 3.13
N PRO A 166 4.49 1.28 3.99
CA PRO A 166 3.61 2.35 3.55
C PRO A 166 4.47 3.56 3.22
N VAL A 167 4.29 4.15 2.03
CA VAL A 167 5.13 5.29 1.61
C VAL A 167 4.32 6.50 1.17
N ASN A 168 3.05 6.31 0.80
CA ASN A 168 2.19 7.41 0.39
C ASN A 168 0.76 7.17 0.86
N TRP A 169 0.02 8.26 1.10
CA TRP A 169 -1.35 8.22 1.61
C TRP A 169 -2.25 9.31 1.01
N ARG A 170 -3.53 9.02 0.89
CA ARG A 170 -4.59 10.01 0.60
C ARG A 170 -5.77 9.80 1.54
N LEU A 171 -6.27 10.91 2.07
CA LEU A 171 -7.55 10.93 2.78
C LEU A 171 -8.67 10.97 1.75
N ILE A 172 -9.66 10.08 1.84
CA ILE A 172 -10.84 10.11 0.95
C ILE A 172 -11.95 10.88 1.65
N LEU A 173 -12.31 12.04 1.09
CA LEU A 173 -13.37 12.89 1.62
C LEU A 173 -14.69 12.67 0.87
N SER A 174 -15.80 12.58 1.61
CA SER A 174 -17.14 12.57 1.03
C SER A 174 -17.49 13.94 0.45
N SER A 175 -18.55 14.01 -0.38
CA SER A 175 -19.12 15.29 -0.85
C SER A 175 -19.45 16.22 0.32
N ALA A 176 -20.05 15.69 1.40
CA ALA A 176 -20.36 16.45 2.61
C ALA A 176 -19.14 17.10 3.31
N TRP A 177 -17.91 16.69 2.98
CA TRP A 177 -16.67 17.32 3.43
C TRP A 177 -16.06 18.25 2.37
N ARG A 178 -16.15 17.87 1.09
CA ARG A 178 -15.54 18.60 -0.01
C ARG A 178 -16.35 19.80 -0.49
N ASP A 179 -17.65 19.77 -0.28
CA ASP A 179 -18.60 20.73 -0.87
C ASP A 179 -19.12 21.73 0.18
N ASP A 180 -18.70 21.61 1.45
CA ASP A 180 -19.03 22.53 2.54
C ASP A 180 -17.84 23.49 2.82
N PRO A 181 -17.89 24.76 2.39
CA PRO A 181 -16.80 25.72 2.57
C PRO A 181 -16.42 25.94 4.05
N ARG A 182 -17.40 25.93 4.96
CA ARG A 182 -17.15 26.14 6.41
C ARG A 182 -16.37 24.99 7.01
N ARG A 183 -16.70 23.74 6.61
CA ARG A 183 -15.91 22.57 7.03
C ARG A 183 -14.52 22.59 6.43
N ARG A 184 -14.38 23.00 5.17
CA ARG A 184 -13.06 23.06 4.52
C ARG A 184 -12.14 24.03 5.22
N ASP A 185 -12.62 25.24 5.52
CA ASP A 185 -11.87 26.25 6.25
C ASP A 185 -11.50 25.76 7.66
N ARG A 186 -12.51 25.35 8.45
CA ARG A 186 -12.33 24.87 9.82
C ARG A 186 -11.29 23.75 9.99
N PHE A 187 -11.18 22.87 9.00
CA PHE A 187 -10.29 21.71 9.06
C PHE A 187 -9.06 21.82 8.12
N GLY A 188 -8.88 22.95 7.45
CA GLY A 188 -7.76 23.22 6.54
C GLY A 188 -7.71 22.30 5.32
N ILE A 189 -8.86 22.01 4.70
CA ILE A 189 -8.97 21.10 3.55
C ILE A 189 -8.65 21.85 2.24
N PRO A 190 -7.57 21.51 1.52
CA PRO A 190 -7.17 22.20 0.30
C PRO A 190 -8.13 21.92 -0.85
N ALA A 191 -8.27 22.85 -1.81
CA ALA A 191 -9.15 22.72 -2.98
C ALA A 191 -8.91 21.40 -3.75
N THR A 192 -7.66 20.97 -3.79
CA THR A 192 -7.17 19.75 -4.45
C THR A 192 -7.39 18.47 -3.63
N ALA A 193 -8.00 18.55 -2.44
CA ALA A 193 -8.23 17.37 -1.61
C ALA A 193 -9.05 16.32 -2.37
N ALA A 194 -8.55 15.09 -2.38
CA ALA A 194 -9.07 14.03 -3.20
C ALA A 194 -10.57 13.76 -2.93
N GLY A 195 -11.37 13.96 -3.98
CA GLY A 195 -12.72 13.41 -4.08
C GLY A 195 -12.72 12.08 -4.83
N GLY A 196 -13.71 11.23 -4.53
CA GLY A 196 -13.98 10.04 -5.34
C GLY A 196 -13.60 8.71 -4.70
N GLY A 197 -13.29 7.74 -5.56
CA GLY A 197 -13.08 6.34 -5.19
C GLY A 197 -11.66 6.06 -4.71
N SER A 198 -11.47 4.94 -4.02
CA SER A 198 -10.11 4.50 -3.63
C SER A 198 -9.21 4.21 -4.81
N THR A 199 -9.78 3.74 -5.93
CA THR A 199 -9.04 3.42 -7.14
C THR A 199 -8.48 4.65 -7.83
N SER A 200 -9.27 5.73 -7.97
CA SER A 200 -8.78 6.98 -8.58
C SER A 200 -7.68 7.60 -7.74
N CYS A 201 -7.88 7.71 -6.42
CA CYS A 201 -6.85 8.18 -5.49
C CYS A 201 -5.55 7.36 -5.62
N GLY A 202 -5.68 6.04 -5.72
CA GLY A 202 -4.54 5.14 -5.91
C GLY A 202 -3.81 5.38 -7.23
N ILE A 203 -4.55 5.61 -8.32
CA ILE A 203 -3.96 5.92 -9.63
C ILE A 203 -3.23 7.27 -9.60
N ASP A 204 -3.79 8.29 -8.95
CA ASP A 204 -3.11 9.58 -8.78
C ASP A 204 -1.79 9.42 -8.01
N MET A 205 -1.77 8.58 -6.97
CA MET A 205 -0.56 8.26 -6.22
C MET A 205 0.48 7.49 -7.06
N VAL A 206 0.02 6.58 -7.92
CA VAL A 206 0.90 5.85 -8.86
C VAL A 206 1.49 6.80 -9.90
N LEU A 207 0.70 7.73 -10.45
CA LEU A 207 1.15 8.76 -11.39
C LEU A 207 2.20 9.67 -10.74
N GLU A 208 1.94 10.11 -9.51
CA GLU A 208 2.87 10.91 -8.71
C GLU A 208 4.21 10.17 -8.53
N MET A 209 4.17 8.91 -8.07
CA MET A 209 5.37 8.13 -7.79
C MET A 209 6.16 7.78 -9.05
N ALA A 210 5.49 7.25 -10.08
CA ALA A 210 6.12 6.82 -11.32
C ALA A 210 6.62 7.97 -12.19
N GLY A 211 6.01 9.16 -12.05
CA GLY A 211 6.34 10.33 -12.85
C GLY A 211 7.33 11.29 -12.20
N ARG A 212 7.36 11.38 -10.85
CA ARG A 212 8.10 12.47 -10.16
C ARG A 212 9.08 11.99 -9.09
N TRP A 213 8.90 10.81 -8.52
CA TRP A 213 9.64 10.43 -7.30
C TRP A 213 10.90 9.60 -7.56
N GLY A 214 11.17 9.19 -8.80
CA GLY A 214 12.36 8.41 -9.13
C GLY A 214 12.36 6.97 -8.59
N VAL A 215 11.23 6.51 -8.03
CA VAL A 215 11.08 5.14 -7.50
C VAL A 215 10.98 4.15 -8.65
N ARG A 216 11.71 3.03 -8.58
CA ARG A 216 11.69 2.01 -9.63
C ARG A 216 10.29 1.43 -9.83
N ARG A 217 9.90 1.32 -11.10
CA ARG A 217 8.60 0.76 -11.50
C ARG A 217 8.53 -0.71 -11.12
N ALA A 218 7.43 -1.10 -10.47
CA ALA A 218 7.10 -2.47 -10.14
C ALA A 218 5.61 -2.73 -10.43
N PRO A 219 5.17 -4.00 -10.53
CA PRO A 219 3.76 -4.34 -10.69
C PRO A 219 2.86 -3.60 -9.70
N VAL A 220 1.84 -2.91 -10.22
CA VAL A 220 0.84 -2.19 -9.43
C VAL A 220 -0.36 -3.09 -9.17
N ILE A 221 -0.68 -3.31 -7.90
CA ILE A 221 -1.81 -4.12 -7.46
C ILE A 221 -2.89 -3.17 -6.93
N ILE A 222 -4.04 -3.14 -7.62
CA ILE A 222 -5.15 -2.24 -7.30
C ILE A 222 -6.46 -3.02 -7.28
N ASP A 223 -7.31 -2.74 -6.29
CA ASP A 223 -8.71 -3.15 -6.33
C ASP A 223 -9.51 -2.21 -7.24
N ALA A 224 -9.80 -2.67 -8.45
CA ALA A 224 -10.56 -1.93 -9.46
C ALA A 224 -12.03 -2.36 -9.51
N ARG A 225 -12.52 -3.16 -8.55
CA ARG A 225 -13.89 -3.69 -8.59
C ARG A 225 -14.94 -2.58 -8.62
N ARG A 226 -14.67 -1.43 -8.00
CA ARG A 226 -15.59 -0.28 -7.96
C ARG A 226 -15.18 0.85 -8.92
N ALA A 227 -14.35 0.57 -9.93
CA ALA A 227 -13.83 1.56 -10.85
C ALA A 227 -14.19 1.23 -12.30
N HIS A 228 -13.98 2.21 -13.18
CA HIS A 228 -14.04 2.01 -14.63
C HIS A 228 -12.73 1.36 -15.11
N VAL A 229 -12.74 0.03 -15.24
CA VAL A 229 -11.51 -0.77 -15.46
C VAL A 229 -10.75 -0.35 -16.71
N THR A 230 -11.43 -0.05 -17.81
CA THR A 230 -10.79 0.40 -19.06
C THR A 230 -10.06 1.74 -18.89
N GLY A 231 -10.59 2.65 -18.07
CA GLY A 231 -9.90 3.91 -17.74
C GLY A 231 -8.63 3.66 -16.94
N VAL A 232 -8.69 2.78 -15.94
CA VAL A 232 -7.52 2.38 -15.14
C VAL A 232 -6.44 1.74 -16.02
N VAL A 233 -6.87 0.84 -16.92
CA VAL A 233 -5.98 0.17 -17.88
C VAL A 233 -5.34 1.18 -18.83
N ASP A 234 -6.10 2.12 -19.39
CA ASP A 234 -5.57 3.15 -20.29
C ASP A 234 -4.50 4.01 -19.61
N THR A 235 -4.77 4.48 -18.39
CA THR A 235 -3.80 5.27 -17.60
C THR A 235 -2.52 4.49 -17.32
N LEU A 236 -2.62 3.25 -16.83
CA LEU A 236 -1.44 2.45 -16.49
C LEU A 236 -0.68 2.02 -17.74
N SER A 237 -1.37 1.74 -18.85
CA SER A 237 -0.74 1.42 -20.14
C SER A 237 -0.02 2.63 -20.75
N ALA A 238 -0.57 3.84 -20.62
CA ALA A 238 0.11 5.07 -21.06
C ALA A 238 1.42 5.32 -20.30
N LEU A 239 1.51 4.87 -19.04
CA LEU A 239 2.74 4.91 -18.25
C LEU A 239 3.66 3.70 -18.48
N ASP A 240 3.27 2.71 -19.29
CA ASP A 240 3.94 1.41 -19.41
C ASP A 240 4.14 0.72 -18.05
N MET A 241 3.16 0.86 -17.15
CA MET A 241 3.21 0.21 -15.83
C MET A 241 2.76 -1.24 -15.93
N PRO A 242 3.50 -2.20 -15.35
CA PRO A 242 2.97 -3.52 -15.07
C PRO A 242 1.87 -3.45 -14.00
N TYR A 243 0.79 -4.23 -14.15
CA TYR A 243 -0.30 -4.19 -13.18
C TYR A 243 -1.04 -5.52 -13.02
N LEU A 244 -1.72 -5.64 -11.87
CA LEU A 244 -2.66 -6.70 -11.55
C LEU A 244 -3.89 -6.08 -10.87
N LEU A 245 -4.99 -6.01 -11.61
CA LEU A 245 -6.22 -5.34 -11.19
C LEU A 245 -7.23 -6.36 -10.70
N ARG A 246 -7.73 -6.21 -9.46
CA ARG A 246 -8.89 -6.99 -9.01
C ARG A 246 -10.13 -6.44 -9.70
N ILE A 247 -10.84 -7.27 -10.43
CA ILE A 247 -12.05 -6.88 -11.17
C ILE A 247 -13.28 -7.65 -10.68
N ARG A 248 -14.46 -7.19 -11.08
CA ARG A 248 -15.70 -7.94 -10.85
C ARG A 248 -15.81 -9.05 -11.90
N GLY A 249 -16.49 -10.14 -11.55
CA GLY A 249 -16.83 -11.19 -12.53
C GLY A 249 -17.72 -10.68 -13.66
N SER A 250 -18.48 -9.60 -13.45
CA SER A 250 -19.31 -8.92 -14.45
C SER A 250 -18.53 -7.96 -15.37
N GLN A 251 -17.22 -7.79 -15.18
CA GLN A 251 -16.40 -6.96 -16.05
C GLN A 251 -16.33 -7.59 -17.45
N HIS A 252 -16.62 -6.82 -18.49
CA HIS A 252 -16.51 -7.28 -19.87
C HIS A 252 -15.05 -7.33 -20.34
N VAL A 253 -14.71 -8.42 -21.04
CA VAL A 253 -13.42 -8.71 -21.67
C VAL A 253 -13.66 -9.43 -23.00
N GLY A 254 -12.73 -9.28 -23.95
CA GLY A 254 -12.71 -10.09 -25.17
C GLY A 254 -11.89 -11.37 -24.96
N PRO A 255 -12.38 -12.56 -25.34
CA PRO A 255 -11.61 -13.81 -25.27
C PRO A 255 -10.40 -13.79 -26.20
N GLY A 256 -9.32 -14.48 -25.81
CA GLY A 256 -8.15 -14.70 -26.66
C GLY A 256 -7.23 -13.49 -26.83
N ALA A 257 -6.21 -13.66 -27.68
CA ALA A 257 -5.32 -12.58 -28.09
C ALA A 257 -6.06 -11.55 -28.95
N LEU A 258 -5.50 -10.35 -29.09
CA LEU A 258 -6.12 -9.27 -29.85
C LEU A 258 -6.48 -9.72 -31.28
N PRO A 259 -7.67 -9.42 -31.79
CA PRO A 259 -8.04 -9.77 -33.15
C PRO A 259 -7.10 -9.05 -34.15
N GLN A 260 -6.48 -9.83 -35.04
CA GLN A 260 -5.52 -9.34 -36.03
C GLN A 260 -6.15 -8.42 -37.10
N ARG A 261 -7.49 -8.43 -37.25
CA ARG A 261 -8.23 -7.61 -38.22
C ARG A 261 -9.22 -6.67 -37.55
N ARG A 262 -9.32 -5.45 -38.10
CA ARG A 262 -10.23 -4.36 -37.69
C ARG A 262 -11.73 -4.62 -37.95
N SER A 263 -12.11 -5.78 -38.49
CA SER A 263 -13.39 -5.91 -39.22
C SER A 263 -14.46 -6.79 -38.55
N GLY A 264 -14.40 -6.98 -37.23
CA GLY A 264 -15.47 -7.66 -36.49
C GLY A 264 -15.70 -6.98 -35.15
N SER A 265 -16.97 -6.86 -34.74
CA SER A 265 -17.31 -6.56 -33.35
C SER A 265 -16.68 -7.65 -32.49
N ALA A 266 -15.65 -7.32 -31.70
CA ALA A 266 -15.03 -8.28 -30.81
C ALA A 266 -16.10 -8.72 -29.80
N THR A 267 -16.47 -10.01 -29.81
CA THR A 267 -17.46 -10.55 -28.87
C THR A 267 -16.96 -10.31 -27.45
N LEU A 268 -17.65 -9.44 -26.72
CA LEU A 268 -17.37 -9.18 -25.33
C LEU A 268 -18.18 -10.16 -24.48
N VAL A 269 -17.49 -10.83 -23.57
CA VAL A 269 -18.09 -11.68 -22.54
C VAL A 269 -17.71 -11.13 -21.18
N THR A 270 -18.46 -11.48 -20.14
CA THR A 270 -18.04 -11.17 -18.77
C THR A 270 -16.84 -12.05 -18.38
N ALA A 271 -15.99 -11.55 -17.49
CA ALA A 271 -14.87 -12.31 -16.93
C ALA A 271 -15.33 -13.64 -16.30
N ARG A 272 -16.54 -13.67 -15.73
CA ARG A 272 -17.19 -14.89 -15.24
C ARG A 272 -17.51 -15.85 -16.38
N GLN A 273 -18.15 -15.38 -17.45
CA GLN A 273 -18.48 -16.24 -18.61
C GLN A 273 -17.21 -16.81 -19.26
N LEU A 274 -16.15 -16.01 -19.40
CA LEU A 274 -14.86 -16.49 -19.90
C LEU A 274 -14.29 -17.61 -19.00
N ALA A 275 -14.36 -17.42 -17.68
CA ALA A 275 -13.87 -18.39 -16.71
C ALA A 275 -14.68 -19.70 -16.66
N THR A 276 -15.93 -19.70 -17.13
CA THR A 276 -16.80 -20.89 -17.15
C THR A 276 -16.79 -21.61 -18.49
N ALA A 277 -16.57 -20.90 -19.60
CA ALA A 277 -16.64 -21.46 -20.95
C ALA A 277 -15.40 -22.29 -21.33
N ASP A 278 -14.26 -22.01 -20.70
CA ASP A 278 -12.99 -22.65 -21.05
C ASP A 278 -12.73 -23.87 -20.16
N GLN A 279 -12.94 -25.06 -20.74
CA GLN A 279 -12.63 -26.36 -20.11
C GLN A 279 -11.18 -26.82 -20.32
N GLY A 280 -10.36 -26.07 -21.08
CA GLY A 280 -9.03 -26.51 -21.54
C GLY A 280 -7.82 -25.76 -20.94
N SER A 281 -8.04 -24.75 -20.10
CA SER A 281 -6.95 -23.99 -19.49
C SER A 281 -6.21 -24.77 -18.39
N ALA A 282 -4.88 -24.56 -18.30
CA ALA A 282 -4.05 -25.18 -17.28
C ALA A 282 -4.53 -24.84 -15.85
N VAL A 283 -5.08 -25.83 -15.16
CA VAL A 283 -5.54 -25.72 -13.77
C VAL A 283 -4.36 -25.93 -12.83
N GLY A 284 -3.92 -24.84 -12.19
CA GLY A 284 -3.01 -24.90 -11.06
C GLY A 284 -3.77 -25.13 -9.77
N HIS A 285 -3.22 -25.94 -8.86
CA HIS A 285 -3.75 -26.05 -7.49
C HIS A 285 -2.87 -25.29 -6.53
N ALA A 286 -3.48 -24.47 -5.69
CA ALA A 286 -2.77 -23.72 -4.68
C ALA A 286 -3.44 -23.86 -3.31
N ARG A 287 -2.66 -23.73 -2.25
CA ARG A 287 -3.17 -23.57 -0.88
C ARG A 287 -2.84 -22.18 -0.35
N ASN A 288 -3.64 -21.71 0.60
CA ASN A 288 -3.39 -20.45 1.29
C ASN A 288 -2.64 -20.72 2.61
N GLY A 289 -1.33 -20.96 2.52
CA GLY A 289 -0.53 -21.48 3.64
C GLY A 289 -0.65 -23.01 3.80
N ALA A 290 0.07 -23.58 4.78
CA ALA A 290 0.16 -25.03 4.97
C ALA A 290 -1.21 -25.71 5.20
N PHE A 291 -2.12 -25.02 5.89
CA PHE A 291 -3.46 -25.51 6.24
C PHE A 291 -4.60 -24.82 5.45
N GLY A 292 -4.28 -24.06 4.41
CA GLY A 292 -5.29 -23.34 3.63
C GLY A 292 -6.10 -24.27 2.74
N ALA A 293 -7.39 -23.97 2.58
CA ALA A 293 -8.27 -24.66 1.63
C ALA A 293 -7.65 -24.70 0.22
N ARG A 294 -7.84 -25.82 -0.48
CA ARG A 294 -7.43 -25.99 -1.88
C ARG A 294 -8.16 -24.95 -2.74
N ARG A 295 -7.40 -24.22 -3.53
CA ARG A 295 -7.88 -23.25 -4.52
C ARG A 295 -7.48 -23.75 -5.90
N GLU A 296 -8.41 -23.65 -6.83
CA GLU A 296 -8.10 -23.80 -8.26
C GLU A 296 -7.74 -22.43 -8.82
N VAL A 297 -6.68 -22.41 -9.62
CA VAL A 297 -6.18 -21.21 -10.29
C VAL A 297 -6.13 -21.47 -11.78
N VAL A 298 -6.88 -20.66 -12.53
CA VAL A 298 -7.01 -20.78 -13.99
C VAL A 298 -6.59 -19.47 -14.63
N ARG A 299 -6.01 -19.55 -15.83
CA ARG A 299 -5.54 -18.39 -16.61
C ARG A 299 -6.19 -18.40 -17.97
N HIS A 300 -6.86 -17.32 -18.33
CA HIS A 300 -7.45 -17.17 -19.66
C HIS A 300 -6.79 -15.99 -20.38
N PRO A 301 -6.21 -16.20 -21.58
CA PRO A 301 -5.84 -15.09 -22.45
C PRO A 301 -7.08 -14.25 -22.78
N CYS A 302 -6.95 -12.94 -22.67
CA CYS A 302 -8.04 -12.01 -22.98
C CYS A 302 -7.50 -10.65 -23.39
N HIS A 303 -8.40 -9.73 -23.68
CA HIS A 303 -8.08 -8.33 -23.85
C HIS A 303 -9.20 -7.46 -23.30
N THR A 304 -8.88 -6.23 -22.91
CA THR A 304 -9.92 -5.23 -22.62
C THR A 304 -10.52 -4.68 -23.90
N PRO A 305 -11.79 -4.21 -23.87
CA PRO A 305 -12.34 -3.41 -24.96
C PRO A 305 -11.36 -2.30 -25.37
N ALA A 306 -11.27 -2.02 -26.66
CA ALA A 306 -10.25 -1.12 -27.20
C ALA A 306 -10.28 0.24 -26.48
N THR A 307 -9.15 0.62 -25.89
CA THR A 307 -8.89 1.98 -25.42
C THR A 307 -7.82 2.62 -26.29
N ARG A 308 -7.56 3.91 -26.09
CA ARG A 308 -6.57 4.69 -26.87
C ARG A 308 -5.17 4.07 -26.80
N HIS A 309 -4.81 3.49 -25.66
CA HIS A 309 -3.47 2.92 -25.41
C HIS A 309 -3.45 1.40 -25.13
N ALA A 310 -4.60 0.75 -24.93
CA ALA A 310 -4.67 -0.65 -24.46
C ALA A 310 -5.25 -1.64 -25.48
N ARG A 311 -4.74 -1.62 -26.72
CA ARG A 311 -4.70 -2.84 -27.54
C ARG A 311 -3.50 -3.68 -27.13
N ARG A 312 -3.48 -4.15 -25.89
CA ARG A 312 -2.45 -5.09 -25.40
C ARG A 312 -3.12 -6.39 -24.95
N PRO A 313 -2.46 -7.55 -25.15
CA PRO A 313 -2.95 -8.81 -24.61
C PRO A 313 -2.91 -8.76 -23.07
N HIS A 314 -3.92 -9.36 -22.46
CA HIS A 314 -4.06 -9.53 -21.03
C HIS A 314 -4.18 -11.01 -20.67
N VAL A 315 -4.01 -11.29 -19.38
CA VAL A 315 -4.41 -12.55 -18.76
C VAL A 315 -5.47 -12.24 -17.71
N LEU A 316 -6.57 -13.00 -17.76
CA LEU A 316 -7.52 -13.12 -16.67
C LEU A 316 -7.08 -14.28 -15.78
N LEU A 317 -6.63 -13.97 -14.56
CA LEU A 317 -6.35 -14.94 -13.52
C LEU A 317 -7.58 -15.12 -12.64
N VAL A 318 -8.05 -16.36 -12.52
CA VAL A 318 -9.22 -16.73 -11.74
C VAL A 318 -8.78 -17.62 -10.59
N GLU A 319 -9.03 -17.21 -9.36
CA GLU A 319 -8.86 -18.04 -8.16
C GLU A 319 -10.25 -18.42 -7.63
N ARG A 320 -10.56 -19.71 -7.58
CA ARG A 320 -11.86 -20.21 -7.12
C ARG A 320 -11.73 -21.29 -6.05
N ASP A 321 -12.76 -21.36 -5.20
CA ASP A 321 -13.01 -22.51 -4.34
C ASP A 321 -13.76 -23.56 -5.16
N PRO A 322 -13.26 -24.79 -5.29
CA PRO A 322 -14.04 -25.87 -5.91
C PRO A 322 -15.37 -26.11 -5.18
N LEU A 323 -15.41 -25.89 -3.86
CA LEU A 323 -16.61 -26.09 -3.03
C LEU A 323 -17.54 -24.86 -3.05
N ARG A 324 -17.03 -23.69 -3.48
CA ARG A 324 -17.80 -22.43 -3.58
C ARG A 324 -17.39 -21.64 -4.84
N PRO A 325 -17.68 -22.17 -6.05
CA PRO A 325 -17.26 -21.54 -7.30
C PRO A 325 -17.83 -20.12 -7.50
N GLN A 326 -18.98 -19.82 -6.89
CA GLN A 326 -19.60 -18.49 -6.88
C GLN A 326 -18.76 -17.41 -6.18
N CYS A 327 -17.82 -17.80 -5.31
CA CYS A 327 -16.93 -16.90 -4.57
C CYS A 327 -15.59 -16.64 -5.28
N ALA A 328 -15.48 -16.95 -6.59
CA ALA A 328 -14.28 -16.75 -7.36
C ALA A 328 -13.79 -15.29 -7.36
N SER A 329 -12.47 -15.12 -7.31
CA SER A 329 -11.79 -13.84 -7.48
C SER A 329 -11.18 -13.72 -8.87
N TYR A 330 -11.40 -12.58 -9.50
CA TYR A 330 -10.98 -12.29 -10.87
C TYR A 330 -9.93 -11.19 -10.87
N TRP A 331 -8.82 -11.44 -11.56
CA TRP A 331 -7.71 -10.50 -11.68
C TRP A 331 -7.30 -10.33 -13.14
N LEU A 332 -7.20 -9.08 -13.59
CA LEU A 332 -6.78 -8.73 -14.95
C LEU A 332 -5.35 -8.19 -14.92
N THR A 333 -4.47 -8.67 -15.80
CA THR A 333 -3.06 -8.26 -15.84
C THR A 333 -2.49 -8.18 -17.24
N ASN A 334 -1.55 -7.26 -17.46
CA ASN A 334 -0.69 -7.19 -18.64
C ASN A 334 0.62 -8.00 -18.48
N LEU A 335 0.81 -8.70 -17.35
CA LEU A 335 1.98 -9.55 -17.06
C LEU A 335 1.86 -10.92 -17.74
N THR A 336 1.66 -10.93 -19.06
CA THR A 336 1.32 -12.14 -19.83
C THR A 336 2.41 -13.22 -19.76
N GLY A 337 3.69 -12.82 -19.71
CA GLY A 337 4.84 -13.72 -19.61
C GLY A 337 5.14 -14.26 -18.20
N HIS A 338 4.41 -13.84 -17.17
CA HIS A 338 4.69 -14.30 -15.80
C HIS A 338 4.09 -15.69 -15.53
N GLY A 339 4.78 -16.49 -14.72
CA GLY A 339 4.31 -17.80 -14.26
C GLY A 339 3.10 -17.68 -13.33
N THR A 340 2.26 -18.72 -13.28
CA THR A 340 1.00 -18.72 -12.50
C THR A 340 1.26 -18.51 -11.00
N ALA A 341 2.31 -19.14 -10.46
CA ALA A 341 2.69 -18.98 -9.05
C ALA A 341 3.07 -17.52 -8.71
N ALA A 342 3.78 -16.83 -9.61
CA ALA A 342 4.16 -15.43 -9.42
C ALA A 342 2.92 -14.50 -9.45
N LEU A 343 2.01 -14.70 -10.40
CA LEU A 343 0.77 -13.95 -10.49
C LEU A 343 -0.12 -14.18 -9.26
N LEU A 344 -0.23 -15.41 -8.79
CA LEU A 344 -0.98 -15.74 -7.58
C LEU A 344 -0.36 -15.12 -6.32
N TRP A 345 0.97 -15.11 -6.23
CA TRP A 345 1.67 -14.44 -5.15
C TRP A 345 1.34 -12.94 -5.13
N LEU A 346 1.42 -12.27 -6.28
CA LEU A 346 1.04 -10.85 -6.44
C LEU A 346 -0.43 -10.62 -6.06
N ALA A 347 -1.35 -11.46 -6.53
CA ALA A 347 -2.79 -11.38 -6.24
C ALA A 347 -3.11 -11.43 -4.73
N ARG A 348 -2.26 -12.10 -3.95
CA ARG A 348 -2.43 -12.25 -2.49
C ARG A 348 -1.74 -11.15 -1.68
N THR A 349 -0.93 -10.28 -2.29
CA THR A 349 -0.24 -9.17 -1.60
C THR A 349 -1.20 -8.20 -0.88
N PRO A 350 -2.42 -7.87 -1.36
CA PRO A 350 -3.31 -6.99 -0.59
C PRO A 350 -3.74 -7.57 0.75
N GLY A 351 -3.84 -8.90 0.85
CA GLY A 351 -4.09 -9.60 2.10
C GLY A 351 -2.88 -9.56 3.05
N ARG A 352 -1.66 -9.58 2.51
CA ARG A 352 -0.42 -9.43 3.29
C ARG A 352 -0.28 -8.01 3.83
N VAL A 353 -0.50 -7.00 2.99
CA VAL A 353 -0.52 -5.59 3.42
C VAL A 353 -1.55 -5.38 4.52
N SER A 354 -2.73 -6.00 4.42
CA SER A 354 -3.72 -5.97 5.51
C SER A 354 -3.17 -6.44 6.85
N ARG A 355 -2.27 -7.43 6.85
CA ARG A 355 -1.66 -7.99 8.07
C ARG A 355 -0.50 -7.13 8.54
N TYR A 356 0.27 -6.51 7.65
CA TYR A 356 1.31 -5.55 8.04
C TYR A 356 0.70 -4.31 8.70
N GLU A 357 -0.41 -3.81 8.15
CA GLU A 357 -1.17 -2.70 8.70
C GLU A 357 -1.86 -3.05 10.04
N ALA A 358 -2.35 -4.28 10.20
CA ALA A 358 -3.04 -4.72 11.42
C ALA A 358 -2.13 -5.36 12.50
N GLY A 359 -0.92 -5.80 12.13
CA GLY A 359 0.02 -6.51 13.01
C GLY A 359 0.73 -5.58 14.00
N PRO A 360 1.98 -5.83 14.43
CA PRO A 360 2.75 -4.90 15.26
C PRO A 360 2.82 -3.47 14.67
N GLY A 361 2.68 -3.32 13.35
CA GLY A 361 2.50 -2.03 12.66
C GLY A 361 1.18 -1.32 12.94
N GLY A 362 0.11 -2.01 13.32
CA GLY A 362 -1.10 -1.38 13.90
C GLY A 362 -0.77 -0.70 15.23
N GLY A 363 0.19 -1.25 15.97
CA GLY A 363 0.77 -0.67 17.18
C GLY A 363 1.75 0.49 16.94
N ILE A 364 2.09 0.86 15.70
CA ILE A 364 2.92 2.06 15.42
C ILE A 364 2.09 3.33 15.31
N GLY A 365 0.76 3.19 15.27
CA GLY A 365 -0.17 4.31 15.26
C GLY A 365 -0.58 4.82 13.88
N LEU A 366 -0.44 4.05 12.77
CA LEU A 366 -0.88 4.48 11.42
C LEU A 366 -2.32 5.06 11.37
N HIS A 367 -3.16 4.68 12.33
CA HIS A 367 -4.56 5.07 12.40
C HIS A 367 -4.94 5.85 13.68
N ASP A 368 -3.96 6.18 14.51
CA ASP A 368 -4.15 6.71 15.87
C ASP A 368 -4.23 8.23 15.93
N PHE A 369 -4.15 8.93 14.79
CA PHE A 369 -4.25 10.40 14.78
C PHE A 369 -5.59 10.90 15.33
N GLU A 370 -5.59 11.40 16.56
CA GLU A 370 -6.77 11.96 17.23
C GLU A 370 -7.01 13.45 16.91
N GLY A 371 -6.05 14.11 16.27
CA GLY A 371 -6.18 15.50 15.86
C GLY A 371 -7.26 15.72 14.79
N ARG A 372 -7.53 17.01 14.54
CA ARG A 372 -8.69 17.43 13.75
C ARG A 372 -8.33 17.84 12.32
N SER A 373 -7.18 18.45 12.08
CA SER A 373 -6.84 19.08 10.80
C SER A 373 -6.47 18.08 9.70
N PHE A 374 -6.74 18.48 8.45
CA PHE A 374 -6.33 17.74 7.24
C PHE A 374 -4.82 17.54 7.19
N ALA A 375 -4.07 18.62 7.38
CA ALA A 375 -2.62 18.59 7.38
C ALA A 375 -2.04 17.73 8.50
N GLY A 376 -2.59 17.84 9.72
CA GLY A 376 -2.15 17.03 10.85
C GLY A 376 -2.31 15.53 10.62
N TRP A 377 -3.41 15.10 9.98
CA TRP A 377 -3.59 13.70 9.62
C TRP A 377 -2.51 13.23 8.63
N HIS A 378 -2.25 14.02 7.59
CA HIS A 378 -1.25 13.69 6.58
C HIS A 378 0.18 13.66 7.14
N ARG A 379 0.52 14.56 8.06
CA ARG A 379 1.82 14.61 8.73
C ARG A 379 2.02 13.44 9.68
N HIS A 380 1.03 13.16 10.53
CA HIS A 380 1.08 12.02 11.44
C HIS A 380 1.24 10.70 10.68
N ILE A 381 0.40 10.42 9.68
CA ILE A 381 0.46 9.14 8.96
C ILE A 381 1.77 8.98 8.19
N THR A 382 2.39 10.08 7.79
CA THR A 382 3.72 10.08 7.17
C THR A 382 4.79 9.69 8.18
N LEU A 383 4.81 10.31 9.37
CA LEU A 383 5.75 9.97 10.44
C LEU A 383 5.53 8.53 10.95
N ALA A 384 4.28 8.09 11.07
CA ALA A 384 3.95 6.70 11.40
C ALA A 384 4.43 5.72 10.32
N SER A 385 4.45 6.13 9.05
CA SER A 385 5.01 5.33 7.95
C SER A 385 6.54 5.23 8.01
N VAL A 386 7.22 6.31 8.39
CA VAL A 386 8.67 6.30 8.68
C VAL A 386 8.97 5.39 9.87
N ALA A 387 8.22 5.50 10.96
CA ALA A 387 8.39 4.65 12.14
C ALA A 387 8.11 3.17 11.84
N HIS A 388 7.10 2.87 11.01
CA HIS A 388 6.85 1.51 10.51
C HIS A 388 8.06 0.96 9.74
N THR A 389 8.66 1.81 8.90
CA THR A 389 9.87 1.45 8.14
C THR A 389 11.05 1.20 9.07
N ALA A 390 11.24 2.04 10.10
CA ALA A 390 12.25 1.85 11.13
C ALA A 390 12.11 0.49 11.83
N MET A 391 10.91 0.14 12.29
CA MET A 391 10.65 -1.17 12.93
C MET A 391 10.91 -2.37 12.01
N THR A 392 10.75 -2.17 10.70
CA THR A 392 10.83 -3.25 9.72
C THR A 392 12.24 -3.43 9.16
N LEU A 393 13.02 -2.35 9.01
CA LEU A 393 14.37 -2.38 8.45
C LEU A 393 15.47 -2.41 9.51
N LEU A 394 15.29 -1.73 10.63
CA LEU A 394 16.33 -1.60 11.64
C LEU A 394 16.35 -2.84 12.54
N PRO A 395 17.54 -3.36 12.90
CA PRO A 395 17.66 -4.41 13.91
C PRO A 395 16.96 -3.97 15.20
N ALA A 396 16.15 -4.85 15.77
CA ALA A 396 15.46 -4.58 17.02
C ALA A 396 16.49 -4.24 18.11
N HIS A 397 16.53 -2.98 18.54
CA HIS A 397 17.15 -2.62 19.81
C HIS A 397 16.36 -3.37 20.89
N HIS A 398 16.94 -4.44 21.44
CA HIS A 398 16.42 -5.07 22.64
C HIS A 398 16.98 -4.29 23.83
N PRO A 399 16.23 -3.40 24.49
CA PRO A 399 16.53 -3.12 25.88
C PRO A 399 16.32 -4.43 26.65
N HIS A 400 17.33 -4.82 27.41
CA HIS A 400 17.41 -6.06 28.18
C HIS A 400 16.06 -6.51 28.76
N ARG A 401 15.54 -7.66 28.30
CA ARG A 401 14.72 -8.49 29.17
C ARG A 401 15.68 -9.06 30.21
N THR A 402 15.71 -8.47 31.40
CA THR A 402 16.30 -9.11 32.58
C THR A 402 15.66 -10.48 32.74
N SER A 403 16.44 -11.52 32.43
CA SER A 403 16.16 -12.88 32.85
C SER A 403 16.04 -12.87 34.37
N GLY A 404 14.82 -13.00 34.88
CA GLY A 404 14.59 -13.39 36.25
C GLY A 404 15.17 -14.79 36.41
N VAL A 405 16.37 -14.86 36.98
CA VAL A 405 16.95 -16.09 37.51
C VAL A 405 16.05 -16.51 38.67
N MET A 406 15.28 -17.58 38.46
CA MET A 406 14.80 -18.40 39.56
C MET A 406 15.97 -19.27 40.02
N ALA A 407 16.30 -19.19 41.29
CA ALA A 407 17.13 -20.14 42.01
C ALA A 407 16.58 -20.27 43.44
N PRO A 408 16.85 -21.39 44.14
CA PRO A 408 17.04 -22.76 43.67
C PRO A 408 15.73 -23.58 43.65
#